data_AF-A0A5A7QTX1-F1
#
_entry.id   AF-A0A5A7QTX1-F1
#
_cell.length_a   1.000
_cell.length_b   1.000
_cell.length_c   1.000
_cell.angle_alpha   90.00
_cell.angle_beta   90.00
_cell.angle_gamma   90.00
#
_symmetry.space_group_name_H-M   'P 1'
#
loop_
_entity.id
_entity.type
_entity.pdbx_description
1 polymer ?
#
loop_
_entity_poly.entity_id
_entity_poly.type
_entity_poly.pdbx_seq_one_letter_code
_entity_poly.pdbx_strand_id
1 'polypeptide(L)'
;MDFLKPLIGLRKGQSTKGIQDLKNYLDYLGYYLKNNNTSFTNNNLFDNSLESALRKYQKFYNLKVTGLLDPRTIAKLHEPRCGMPDFHNNSINKLNSDKFRVSSHYAFLPGRPKWRKTKLSYIFNTNVNEEAIMAFERAMKEWARVTRFTFFRAKDVGRSNIRISFLRGHHGDDYPFVGPQPRGGLAHSFPPPNGRIHFDAAQNWSHNGDRNAFDVETVGLHELGHVLGLDHSNVQLAVMHAIIAPGERKHLHEDDIKGIKALYRLK
;
A
#
# COMPACT_ATOMS: atom_id res chain seq x y z
N MET A 1 11.12 18.09 8.90
CA MET A 1 10.54 18.37 10.23
C MET A 1 9.30 17.51 10.38
N ASP A 2 9.26 16.73 11.45
CA ASP A 2 8.20 15.76 11.71
C ASP A 2 6.94 16.48 12.22
N PHE A 3 5.91 16.57 11.37
CA PHE A 3 4.66 17.29 11.67
C PHE A 3 3.82 16.60 12.76
N LEU A 4 4.15 15.36 13.14
CA LEU A 4 3.43 14.58 14.14
C LEU A 4 3.96 14.80 15.56
N LYS A 5 5.24 15.17 15.75
CA LYS A 5 5.82 15.42 17.08
C LYS A 5 5.00 16.38 17.96
N PRO A 6 4.51 17.53 17.45
CA PRO A 6 3.70 18.44 18.26
C PRO A 6 2.35 17.85 18.70
N LEU A 7 1.94 16.71 18.14
CA LEU A 7 0.66 16.07 18.39
C LEU A 7 0.73 14.97 19.47
N ILE A 8 1.93 14.68 20.01
CA ILE A 8 2.13 13.64 21.01
C ILE A 8 1.27 13.89 22.24
N GLY A 9 0.52 12.88 22.67
CA GLY A 9 -0.24 12.91 23.92
C GLY A 9 -1.50 13.77 23.89
N LEU A 10 -1.88 14.33 22.73
CA LEU A 10 -3.15 15.02 22.55
C LEU A 10 -4.33 14.08 22.82
N ARG A 11 -5.38 14.65 23.39
CA ARG A 11 -6.59 13.97 23.82
C ARG A 11 -7.82 14.62 23.20
N LYS A 12 -8.91 13.88 23.21
CA LYS A 12 -10.22 14.34 22.76
C LYS A 12 -10.61 15.67 23.39
N GLY A 13 -11.15 16.56 22.56
CA GLY A 13 -11.54 17.91 22.96
C GLY A 13 -10.43 18.96 22.83
N GLN A 14 -9.17 18.55 22.64
CA GLN A 14 -8.07 19.47 22.37
C GLN A 14 -7.98 19.78 20.87
N SER A 15 -7.59 21.01 20.54
CA SER A 15 -7.38 21.45 19.16
C SER A 15 -5.97 22.02 18.98
N THR A 16 -5.30 21.63 17.90
CA THR A 16 -4.00 22.23 17.54
C THR A 16 -3.73 22.10 16.04
N LYS A 17 -2.88 22.99 15.53
CA LYS A 17 -2.42 22.94 14.13
C LYS A 17 -1.70 21.61 13.87
N GLY A 18 -2.07 20.94 12.78
CA GLY A 18 -1.50 19.65 12.37
C GLY A 18 -2.44 18.45 12.60
N ILE A 19 -3.49 18.59 13.42
CA ILE A 19 -4.51 17.54 13.55
C ILE A 19 -5.20 17.28 12.21
N GLN A 20 -5.48 18.31 11.42
CA GLN A 20 -6.07 18.11 10.09
C GLN A 20 -5.16 17.25 9.19
N ASP A 21 -3.84 17.44 9.29
CA ASP A 21 -2.90 16.66 8.49
C ASP A 21 -2.81 15.20 8.93
N LEU A 22 -2.90 14.94 10.23
CA LEU A 22 -3.03 13.58 10.76
C LEU A 22 -4.35 12.94 10.29
N LYS A 23 -5.48 13.65 10.36
CA LYS A 23 -6.78 13.17 9.87
C LYS A 23 -6.71 12.84 8.38
N ASN A 24 -6.16 13.74 7.57
CA ASN A 24 -5.96 13.53 6.13
C ASN A 24 -5.08 12.30 5.85
N TYR A 25 -4.03 12.10 6.64
CA TYR A 25 -3.15 10.95 6.46
C TYR A 25 -3.84 9.63 6.85
N LEU A 26 -4.54 9.59 7.97
CA LEU A 26 -5.34 8.43 8.38
C LEU A 26 -6.51 8.15 7.44
N ASP A 27 -7.09 9.18 6.82
CA ASP A 27 -8.11 9.06 5.76
C ASP A 27 -7.52 8.45 4.50
N TYR A 28 -6.36 8.95 4.05
CA TYR A 28 -5.61 8.39 2.94
C TYR A 28 -5.30 6.91 3.13
N LEU A 29 -4.96 6.49 4.35
CA LEU A 29 -4.72 5.09 4.68
C LEU A 29 -6.01 4.26 4.91
N GLY A 30 -7.19 4.88 4.95
CA GLY A 30 -8.48 4.19 5.13
C GLY A 30 -8.95 3.98 6.58
N TYR A 31 -8.32 4.63 7.54
CA TYR A 31 -8.66 4.50 8.96
C TYR A 31 -9.69 5.53 9.42
N TYR A 32 -9.69 6.70 8.80
CA TYR A 32 -10.57 7.81 9.18
C TYR A 32 -11.90 7.74 8.41
N LEU A 33 -13.02 7.74 9.12
CA LEU A 33 -14.36 7.84 8.53
C LEU A 33 -14.81 9.30 8.62
N LYS A 34 -14.95 9.96 7.46
CA LYS A 34 -15.53 11.30 7.37
C LYS A 34 -17.02 11.22 7.67
N ASN A 35 -17.47 11.94 8.69
CA ASN A 35 -18.90 12.16 8.90
C ASN A 35 -19.36 13.27 7.95
N ASN A 36 -20.16 12.91 6.95
CA ASN A 36 -20.70 13.87 5.96
C ASN A 36 -21.66 14.91 6.57
N ASN A 37 -22.05 14.75 7.84
CA ASN A 37 -23.01 15.62 8.54
C ASN A 37 -22.36 16.69 9.44
N THR A 38 -21.03 16.75 9.57
CA THR A 38 -20.39 17.82 10.36
C THR A 38 -19.95 18.94 9.44
N SER A 39 -20.77 20.00 9.40
CA SER A 39 -20.39 21.30 8.83
C SER A 39 -19.03 21.75 9.38
N PHE A 40 -18.15 22.18 8.48
CA PHE A 40 -16.74 22.54 8.71
C PHE A 40 -16.55 23.66 9.74
N THR A 41 -16.35 23.33 11.02
CA THR A 41 -16.00 24.37 12.02
C THR A 41 -14.72 24.11 12.82
N ASN A 42 -14.20 22.88 12.91
CA ASN A 42 -12.88 22.68 13.53
C ASN A 42 -12.11 21.45 13.03
N ASN A 43 -11.51 21.60 11.84
CA ASN A 43 -10.61 20.63 11.20
C ASN A 43 -9.41 20.20 12.08
N ASN A 44 -9.02 21.05 13.03
CA ASN A 44 -7.92 20.81 13.95
C ASN A 44 -8.34 20.26 15.33
N LEU A 45 -9.60 19.87 15.51
CA LEU A 45 -10.08 19.25 16.76
C LEU A 45 -9.75 17.75 16.81
N PHE A 46 -9.24 17.28 17.94
CA PHE A 46 -9.18 15.87 18.27
C PHE A 46 -10.59 15.39 18.65
N ASP A 47 -11.30 14.78 17.70
CA ASP A 47 -12.67 14.32 17.84
C ASP A 47 -12.77 12.80 18.08
N ASN A 48 -14.01 12.32 18.24
CA ASN A 48 -14.30 10.89 18.38
C ASN A 48 -13.83 10.07 17.16
N SER A 49 -13.92 10.65 15.96
CA SER A 49 -13.54 9.99 14.72
C SER A 49 -12.03 9.78 14.64
N LEU A 50 -11.23 10.76 15.06
CA LEU A 50 -9.78 10.65 15.11
C LEU A 50 -9.32 9.61 16.14
N GLU A 51 -9.90 9.63 17.34
CA GLU A 51 -9.61 8.60 18.36
C GLU A 51 -9.89 7.20 17.81
N SER A 52 -11.05 7.02 17.15
CA SER A 52 -11.46 5.75 16.58
C SER A 52 -10.51 5.29 15.46
N ALA A 53 -10.09 6.21 14.60
CA ALA A 53 -9.12 5.95 13.55
C ALA A 53 -7.76 5.50 14.13
N LEU A 54 -7.27 6.18 15.17
CA LEU A 54 -6.04 5.81 15.87
C LEU A 54 -6.14 4.42 16.52
N ARG A 55 -7.26 4.11 17.18
CA ARG A 55 -7.50 2.78 17.76
C ARG A 55 -7.48 1.70 16.67
N LYS A 56 -8.11 1.95 15.52
CA LYS A 56 -8.14 1.04 14.38
C LYS A 56 -6.73 0.83 13.81
N TYR A 57 -5.95 1.89 13.64
CA TYR A 57 -4.55 1.84 13.18
C TYR A 57 -3.67 1.04 14.13
N GLN A 58 -3.73 1.36 15.43
CA GLN A 58 -2.99 0.64 16.47
C GLN A 58 -3.32 -0.85 16.48
N LYS A 59 -4.61 -1.20 16.37
CA LYS A 59 -5.03 -2.61 16.31
C LYS A 59 -4.48 -3.31 15.07
N PHE A 60 -4.51 -2.68 13.90
CA PHE A 60 -4.02 -3.28 12.65
C PHE A 60 -2.52 -3.60 12.72
N TYR A 61 -1.73 -2.68 13.27
CA TYR A 61 -0.29 -2.84 13.43
C TYR A 61 0.14 -3.49 14.75
N ASN A 62 -0.78 -4.14 15.47
CA ASN A 62 -0.53 -4.84 16.74
C ASN A 62 0.16 -3.97 17.81
N LEU A 63 -0.15 -2.67 17.84
CA LEU A 63 0.27 -1.75 18.88
C LEU A 63 -0.70 -1.82 20.08
N LYS A 64 -0.29 -1.25 21.22
CA LYS A 64 -1.21 -1.03 22.34
C LYS A 64 -2.33 -0.08 21.91
N VAL A 65 -3.58 -0.51 22.02
CA VAL A 65 -4.75 0.27 21.59
C VAL A 65 -5.09 1.34 22.63
N THR A 66 -4.44 2.50 22.52
CA THR A 66 -4.63 3.65 23.41
C THR A 66 -5.65 4.65 22.86
N GLY A 67 -5.80 4.74 21.54
CA GLY A 67 -6.54 5.81 20.86
C GLY A 67 -5.84 7.16 20.89
N LEU A 68 -4.59 7.20 21.34
CA LEU A 68 -3.77 8.41 21.45
C LEU A 68 -2.62 8.34 20.43
N LEU A 69 -2.14 9.51 20.02
CA LEU A 69 -0.90 9.60 19.26
C LEU A 69 0.29 9.50 20.23
N ASP A 70 0.62 8.28 20.64
CA ASP A 70 1.78 7.99 21.49
C ASP A 70 3.08 7.80 20.66
N PRO A 71 4.28 7.86 21.29
CA PRO A 71 5.54 7.76 20.55
C PRO A 71 5.68 6.49 19.69
N ARG A 72 5.07 5.37 20.11
CA ARG A 72 5.09 4.11 19.35
C ARG A 72 4.21 4.21 18.11
N THR A 73 3.03 4.82 18.24
CA THR A 73 2.12 5.08 17.12
C THR A 73 2.75 6.02 16.10
N ILE A 74 3.45 7.06 16.56
CA ILE A 74 4.20 7.98 15.67
C ILE A 74 5.32 7.25 14.95
N ALA A 75 6.17 6.52 15.69
CA ALA A 75 7.25 5.75 15.08
C ALA A 75 6.70 4.82 13.98
N LYS A 76 5.59 4.14 14.25
CA LYS A 76 4.93 3.27 13.27
C LYS A 76 4.37 4.02 12.07
N LEU A 77 3.75 5.19 12.29
CA LEU A 77 3.26 6.04 11.21
C LEU A 77 4.38 6.53 10.30
N HIS A 78 5.61 6.70 10.81
CA HIS A 78 6.78 7.08 10.03
C HIS A 78 7.47 5.94 9.28
N GLU A 79 7.09 4.70 9.53
CA GLU A 79 7.72 3.58 8.83
C GLU A 79 7.41 3.66 7.32
N PRO A 80 8.43 3.52 6.46
CA PRO A 80 8.25 3.55 5.02
C PRO A 80 7.36 2.39 4.57
N ARG A 81 6.45 2.68 3.64
CA ARG A 81 5.38 1.76 3.24
C ARG A 81 4.97 1.93 1.78
N CYS A 82 4.22 0.97 1.28
CA CYS A 82 3.41 1.11 0.07
C CYS A 82 2.39 2.27 0.22
N GLY A 83 2.16 2.99 -0.88
CA GLY A 83 1.22 4.09 -1.01
C GLY A 83 -0.24 3.65 -1.20
N MET A 84 -0.53 2.34 -1.20
CA MET A 84 -1.91 1.84 -1.19
C MET A 84 -2.53 1.96 0.22
N PRO A 85 -3.84 2.25 0.33
CA PRO A 85 -4.52 2.27 1.62
C PRO A 85 -4.63 0.87 2.23
N ASP A 86 -4.61 0.78 3.56
CA ASP A 86 -4.83 -0.51 4.25
C ASP A 86 -6.31 -0.90 4.24
N PHE A 87 -7.20 0.09 4.18
CA PHE A 87 -8.64 -0.08 4.15
C PHE A 87 -9.27 0.78 3.08
N HIS A 88 -10.23 0.22 2.34
CA HIS A 88 -10.88 0.93 1.25
C HIS A 88 -12.25 1.47 1.73
N ASN A 89 -12.36 2.78 1.90
CA ASN A 89 -13.45 3.49 2.58
C ASN A 89 -14.85 3.41 1.91
N ASN A 90 -15.02 2.66 0.81
CA ASN A 90 -16.33 2.41 0.19
C ASN A 90 -17.13 1.25 0.83
N SER A 91 -16.75 0.82 2.03
CA SER A 91 -17.51 -0.20 2.80
C SER A 91 -18.64 0.41 3.65
N ILE A 92 -19.28 1.49 3.17
CA ILE A 92 -20.51 2.03 3.79
C ILE A 92 -21.68 1.04 3.62
N ASN A 93 -21.54 -0.01 2.82
CA ASN A 93 -22.52 -1.09 2.76
C ASN A 93 -21.91 -2.47 3.00
N LYS A 94 -22.44 -3.14 4.04
CA LYS A 94 -22.42 -4.59 4.33
C LYS A 94 -21.11 -5.11 4.94
N LEU A 95 -20.97 -5.43 6.23
CA LEU A 95 -21.85 -6.21 7.14
C LEU A 95 -22.51 -7.47 6.52
N ASN A 96 -22.25 -7.80 5.25
CA ASN A 96 -22.81 -8.94 4.52
C ASN A 96 -21.91 -9.37 3.33
N SER A 97 -20.58 -9.25 3.44
CA SER A 97 -19.67 -9.97 2.55
C SER A 97 -19.20 -11.26 3.24
N ASP A 98 -20.11 -12.23 3.17
CA ASP A 98 -19.76 -13.61 2.94
C ASP A 98 -19.04 -14.40 4.05
N LYS A 99 -19.88 -15.22 4.69
CA LYS A 99 -19.61 -16.55 5.26
C LYS A 99 -18.97 -17.53 4.25
N PHE A 100 -18.06 -17.11 3.38
CA PHE A 100 -17.19 -18.01 2.64
C PHE A 100 -15.87 -18.10 3.41
N ARG A 101 -15.81 -19.09 4.31
CA ARG A 101 -14.57 -19.59 4.92
C ARG A 101 -13.65 -20.11 3.80
N VAL A 102 -12.98 -19.20 3.12
CA VAL A 102 -11.73 -19.53 2.44
C VAL A 102 -10.72 -19.72 3.56
N SER A 103 -9.94 -20.80 3.54
CA SER A 103 -8.86 -21.11 4.51
C SER A 103 -7.75 -20.04 4.56
N SER A 104 -7.91 -18.95 3.82
CA SER A 104 -7.00 -17.84 3.69
C SER A 104 -7.56 -16.69 4.52
N HIS A 105 -6.88 -16.34 5.61
CA HIS A 105 -7.17 -15.15 6.41
C HIS A 105 -6.89 -13.83 5.67
N TYR A 106 -6.46 -13.94 4.41
CA TYR A 106 -6.09 -12.86 3.53
C TYR A 106 -7.26 -11.95 3.16
N ALA A 107 -7.08 -10.63 3.31
CA ALA A 107 -8.02 -9.62 2.88
C ALA A 107 -7.87 -9.34 1.37
N PHE A 108 -8.97 -9.07 0.67
CA PHE A 108 -8.95 -8.73 -0.75
C PHE A 108 -9.51 -7.33 -0.99
N LEU A 109 -9.02 -6.69 -2.05
CA LEU A 109 -9.49 -5.40 -2.52
C LEU A 109 -11.00 -5.42 -2.78
N PRO A 110 -11.73 -4.31 -2.57
CA PRO A 110 -13.17 -4.24 -2.84
C PRO A 110 -13.52 -4.65 -4.28
N GLY A 111 -14.56 -5.45 -4.44
CA GLY A 111 -14.95 -6.00 -5.74
C GLY A 111 -14.06 -7.14 -6.25
N ARG A 112 -13.00 -7.51 -5.51
CA ARG A 112 -12.04 -8.57 -5.84
C ARG A 112 -11.53 -8.47 -7.30
N PRO A 113 -10.99 -7.31 -7.70
CA PRO A 113 -10.51 -7.08 -9.05
C PRO A 113 -9.48 -8.14 -9.42
N LYS A 114 -9.67 -8.76 -10.58
CA LYS A 114 -8.78 -9.80 -11.08
C LYS A 114 -8.71 -9.75 -12.59
N TRP A 115 -7.53 -10.06 -13.12
CA TRP A 115 -7.38 -10.32 -14.55
C TRP A 115 -8.21 -11.53 -14.97
N ARG A 116 -8.96 -11.38 -16.07
CA ARG A 116 -9.69 -12.51 -16.70
C ARG A 116 -8.78 -13.40 -17.55
N LYS A 117 -7.64 -12.86 -17.96
CA LYS A 117 -6.61 -13.54 -18.76
C LYS A 117 -5.37 -13.76 -17.90
N THR A 118 -4.59 -14.78 -18.24
CA THR A 118 -3.35 -15.12 -17.53
C THR A 118 -2.09 -14.71 -18.30
N LYS A 119 -2.19 -14.40 -19.59
CA LYS A 119 -1.08 -13.86 -20.38
C LYS A 119 -1.12 -12.33 -20.32
N LEU A 120 -0.21 -11.73 -19.57
CA LEU A 120 -0.16 -10.29 -19.33
C LEU A 120 1.07 -9.68 -20.01
N SER A 121 0.85 -8.65 -20.82
CA SER A 121 1.93 -7.85 -21.38
C SER A 121 2.42 -6.81 -20.37
N TYR A 122 3.74 -6.61 -20.28
CA TYR A 122 4.33 -5.53 -19.48
C TYR A 122 5.23 -4.61 -20.31
N ILE A 123 5.41 -3.38 -19.86
CA ILE A 123 6.38 -2.45 -20.44
C ILE A 123 6.96 -1.54 -19.35
N PHE A 124 8.21 -1.14 -19.56
CA PHE A 124 8.90 -0.16 -18.74
C PHE A 124 8.95 1.17 -19.48
N ASN A 125 8.66 2.27 -18.78
CA ASN A 125 8.92 3.59 -19.33
C ASN A 125 10.44 3.84 -19.41
N THR A 126 10.83 4.85 -20.20
CA THR A 126 12.23 5.18 -20.51
C THR A 126 13.06 5.59 -19.29
N ASN A 127 12.41 5.94 -18.18
CA ASN A 127 13.01 6.32 -16.91
C ASN A 127 13.34 5.13 -15.99
N VAL A 128 13.11 3.89 -16.43
CA VAL A 128 13.46 2.69 -15.66
C VAL A 128 14.83 2.20 -16.13
N ASN A 129 15.79 2.12 -15.20
CA ASN A 129 17.13 1.61 -15.49
C ASN A 129 17.16 0.07 -15.66
N GLU A 130 18.28 -0.44 -16.15
CA GLU A 130 18.42 -1.85 -16.49
C GLU A 130 18.38 -2.77 -15.25
N GLU A 131 18.92 -2.32 -14.13
CA GLU A 131 18.92 -3.06 -12.88
C GLU A 131 17.49 -3.21 -12.31
N ALA A 132 16.68 -2.16 -12.40
CA ALA A 132 15.27 -2.21 -12.04
C ALA A 132 14.49 -3.12 -12.97
N ILE A 133 14.73 -3.06 -14.28
CA ILE A 133 14.15 -3.98 -15.26
C ILE A 133 14.41 -5.44 -14.84
N MET A 134 15.67 -5.78 -14.56
CA MET A 134 16.03 -7.14 -14.14
C MET A 134 15.36 -7.55 -12.83
N ALA A 135 15.29 -6.65 -11.84
CA ALA A 135 14.61 -6.89 -10.56
C ALA A 135 13.11 -7.18 -10.75
N PHE A 136 12.42 -6.38 -11.55
CA PHE A 136 11.01 -6.60 -11.85
C PHE A 136 10.75 -7.90 -12.61
N GLU A 137 11.62 -8.25 -13.55
CA GLU A 137 11.48 -9.52 -14.28
C GLU A 137 11.68 -10.74 -13.36
N ARG A 138 12.52 -10.64 -12.32
CA ARG A 138 12.60 -11.67 -11.27
C ARG A 138 11.35 -11.72 -10.41
N ALA A 139 10.82 -10.57 -9.99
CA ALA A 139 9.56 -10.51 -9.24
C ALA A 139 8.37 -11.11 -10.03
N MET A 140 8.29 -10.86 -11.35
CA MET A 140 7.30 -11.49 -12.23
C MET A 140 7.47 -13.02 -12.30
N LYS A 141 8.72 -13.52 -12.31
CA LYS A 141 8.99 -14.97 -12.26
C LYS A 141 8.53 -15.59 -10.95
N GLU A 142 8.70 -14.92 -9.81
CA GLU A 142 8.19 -15.42 -8.52
C GLU A 142 6.68 -15.60 -8.54
N TRP A 143 5.93 -14.58 -8.98
CA TRP A 143 4.47 -14.69 -9.11
C TRP A 143 4.06 -15.74 -10.14
N ALA A 144 4.75 -15.84 -11.28
CA ALA A 144 4.48 -16.85 -12.30
C ALA A 144 4.67 -18.29 -11.76
N ARG A 145 5.62 -18.51 -10.84
CA ARG A 145 5.90 -19.83 -10.24
C ARG A 145 4.73 -20.36 -9.41
N VAL A 146 3.96 -19.48 -8.78
CA VAL A 146 2.85 -19.85 -7.88
C VAL A 146 1.47 -19.58 -8.48
N THR A 147 1.42 -19.14 -9.75
CA THR A 147 0.19 -18.83 -10.46
C THR A 147 0.16 -19.46 -11.85
N ARG A 148 -0.91 -19.18 -12.62
CA ARG A 148 -0.97 -19.51 -14.05
C ARG A 148 -0.57 -18.33 -14.93
N PHE A 149 -0.10 -17.23 -14.32
CA PHE A 149 0.27 -16.03 -15.06
C PHE A 149 1.55 -16.26 -15.87
N THR A 150 1.56 -15.69 -17.06
CA THR A 150 2.75 -15.56 -17.90
C THR A 150 2.89 -14.11 -18.28
N PHE A 151 4.11 -13.60 -18.14
CA PHE A 151 4.44 -12.21 -18.40
C PHE A 151 5.30 -12.12 -19.66
N PHE A 152 5.01 -11.15 -20.53
CA PHE A 152 5.81 -10.93 -21.73
C PHE A 152 5.99 -9.45 -22.00
N ARG A 153 7.19 -9.05 -22.44
CA ARG A 153 7.51 -7.66 -22.74
C ARG A 153 6.78 -7.21 -24.00
N ALA A 154 6.02 -6.14 -23.91
CA ALA A 154 5.36 -5.50 -25.04
C ALA A 154 6.36 -4.68 -25.86
N LYS A 155 6.05 -4.51 -27.15
CA LYS A 155 6.76 -3.58 -28.04
C LYS A 155 6.12 -2.17 -28.01
N ASP A 156 4.81 -2.11 -27.81
CA ASP A 156 4.03 -0.85 -27.84
C ASP A 156 3.42 -0.50 -26.47
N VAL A 157 3.60 0.75 -26.05
CA VAL A 157 3.09 1.30 -24.77
C VAL A 157 1.55 1.30 -24.73
N GLY A 158 0.89 1.56 -25.87
CA GLY A 158 -0.55 1.78 -25.94
C GLY A 158 -1.44 0.59 -25.56
N ARG A 159 -0.89 -0.64 -25.52
CA ARG A 159 -1.66 -1.88 -25.30
C ARG A 159 -1.09 -2.81 -24.21
N SER A 160 -0.11 -2.35 -23.44
CA SER A 160 0.44 -3.13 -22.33
C SER A 160 -0.57 -3.26 -21.18
N ASN A 161 -0.57 -4.41 -20.50
CA ASN A 161 -1.44 -4.64 -19.33
C ASN A 161 -0.81 -4.12 -18.06
N ILE A 162 0.51 -4.15 -17.98
CA ILE A 162 1.29 -3.67 -16.84
C ILE A 162 2.26 -2.59 -17.34
N ARG A 163 2.32 -1.45 -16.65
CA ARG A 163 3.19 -0.33 -16.99
C ARG A 163 3.96 0.10 -15.75
N ILE A 164 5.28 0.09 -15.83
CA ILE A 164 6.17 0.38 -14.70
C ILE A 164 6.89 1.70 -14.96
N SER A 165 6.98 2.57 -13.95
CA SER A 165 7.60 3.90 -14.05
C SER A 165 8.20 4.37 -12.73
N PHE A 166 9.28 5.15 -12.80
CA PHE A 166 9.89 5.84 -11.66
C PHE A 166 9.60 7.35 -11.73
N LEU A 167 8.62 7.83 -10.97
CA LEU A 167 8.07 9.18 -11.08
C LEU A 167 8.38 10.00 -9.82
N ARG A 168 8.29 11.33 -9.89
CA ARG A 168 8.53 12.24 -8.76
C ARG A 168 7.34 13.16 -8.55
N GLY A 169 7.05 13.49 -7.30
CA GLY A 169 6.07 14.53 -6.96
C GLY A 169 4.70 14.27 -7.59
N HIS A 170 4.08 15.33 -8.12
CA HIS A 170 2.84 15.22 -8.90
C HIS A 170 3.10 14.61 -10.28
N HIS A 171 2.44 13.50 -10.58
CA HIS A 171 2.68 12.73 -11.81
C HIS A 171 1.39 12.24 -12.50
N GLY A 172 0.29 12.98 -12.32
CA GLY A 172 -0.90 12.89 -13.19
C GLY A 172 -1.90 11.77 -12.87
N ASP A 173 -1.90 11.22 -11.66
CA ASP A 173 -2.79 10.12 -11.26
C ASP A 173 -3.50 10.33 -9.91
N ASP A 174 -3.56 11.56 -9.40
CA ASP A 174 -4.13 11.97 -8.11
C ASP A 174 -3.43 11.38 -6.85
N TYR A 175 -2.37 10.59 -7.02
CA TYR A 175 -1.57 10.01 -5.93
C TYR A 175 -0.12 10.51 -5.98
N PRO A 176 0.12 11.82 -5.74
CA PRO A 176 1.45 12.39 -5.87
C PRO A 176 2.43 11.86 -4.80
N PHE A 177 3.69 11.67 -5.17
CA PHE A 177 4.81 11.42 -4.25
C PHE A 177 5.27 12.74 -3.60
N VAL A 178 4.38 13.40 -2.85
CA VAL A 178 4.66 14.69 -2.20
C VAL A 178 4.41 14.64 -0.69
N GLY A 179 5.23 15.41 0.01
CA GLY A 179 5.08 15.71 1.43
C GLY A 179 6.19 15.13 2.30
N PRO A 180 6.25 15.51 3.58
CA PRO A 180 7.09 14.78 4.53
C PRO A 180 6.60 13.34 4.58
N GLN A 181 7.54 12.39 4.50
CA GLN A 181 7.30 10.96 4.74
C GLN A 181 6.28 10.83 5.89
N PRO A 182 5.11 10.23 5.61
CA PRO A 182 4.96 9.09 4.71
C PRO A 182 3.92 9.29 3.58
N ARG A 183 3.52 10.53 3.26
CA ARG A 183 2.54 10.76 2.18
C ARG A 183 3.14 10.40 0.81
N GLY A 184 2.44 9.55 0.04
CA GLY A 184 2.85 9.06 -1.27
C GLY A 184 3.39 7.63 -1.29
N GLY A 185 4.01 7.16 -0.20
CA GLY A 185 4.62 5.83 -0.11
C GLY A 185 5.88 5.65 -0.97
N LEU A 186 6.50 4.48 -0.87
CA LEU A 186 7.67 4.08 -1.68
C LEU A 186 7.30 3.86 -3.15
N ALA A 187 6.12 3.29 -3.35
CA ALA A 187 5.51 2.99 -4.63
C ALA A 187 4.00 2.86 -4.42
N HIS A 188 3.25 2.92 -5.51
CA HIS A 188 1.84 2.52 -5.53
C HIS A 188 1.49 1.88 -6.87
N SER A 189 0.37 1.18 -6.88
CA SER A 189 -0.07 0.42 -8.04
C SER A 189 -1.57 0.51 -8.23
N PHE A 190 -2.01 0.19 -9.45
CA PHE A 190 -3.42 0.25 -9.82
C PHE A 190 -3.90 -1.18 -10.10
N PRO A 191 -4.83 -1.70 -9.28
CA PRO A 191 -5.34 -3.07 -9.43
C PRO A 191 -5.94 -3.34 -10.82
N PRO A 192 -6.21 -4.63 -11.16
CA PRO A 192 -6.82 -4.99 -12.43
C PRO A 192 -8.10 -4.19 -12.74
N PRO A 193 -8.32 -3.76 -14.00
CA PRO A 193 -7.51 -4.03 -15.19
C PRO A 193 -6.49 -2.92 -15.53
N ASN A 194 -6.15 -2.03 -14.59
CA ASN A 194 -5.31 -0.86 -14.89
C ASN A 194 -3.82 -1.24 -15.00
N GLY A 195 -3.26 -1.88 -13.97
CA GLY A 195 -1.92 -2.47 -13.99
C GLY A 195 -0.75 -1.48 -14.04
N ARG A 196 -0.97 -0.18 -13.83
CA ARG A 196 0.13 0.76 -13.61
C ARG A 196 0.82 0.49 -12.27
N ILE A 197 2.14 0.65 -12.24
CA ILE A 197 2.99 0.60 -11.06
C ILE A 197 3.91 1.81 -11.13
N HIS A 198 3.86 2.67 -10.10
CA HIS A 198 4.69 3.85 -10.00
C HIS A 198 5.58 3.75 -8.78
N PHE A 199 6.87 3.99 -8.97
CA PHE A 199 7.89 4.03 -7.92
C PHE A 199 8.24 5.49 -7.68
N ASP A 200 8.42 5.88 -6.42
CA ASP A 200 8.93 7.21 -6.09
C ASP A 200 10.43 7.29 -6.41
N ALA A 201 10.76 7.96 -7.50
CA ALA A 201 12.15 8.13 -7.94
C ALA A 201 12.97 9.00 -6.99
N ALA A 202 12.37 9.64 -5.99
CA ALA A 202 13.09 10.38 -4.93
C ALA A 202 13.66 9.48 -3.84
N GLN A 203 13.26 8.22 -3.76
CA GLN A 203 13.77 7.29 -2.76
C GLN A 203 15.16 6.75 -3.13
N ASN A 204 15.90 6.28 -2.13
CA ASN A 204 17.16 5.59 -2.32
C ASN A 204 16.87 4.12 -2.69
N TRP A 205 17.11 3.74 -3.94
CA TRP A 205 16.80 2.41 -4.47
C TRP A 205 18.08 1.57 -4.63
N SER A 206 17.99 0.27 -4.32
CA SER A 206 19.08 -0.69 -4.51
C SER A 206 18.61 -1.96 -5.22
N HIS A 207 19.58 -2.59 -5.88
CA HIS A 207 19.46 -3.88 -6.56
C HIS A 207 20.50 -4.90 -6.06
N ASN A 208 21.35 -4.49 -5.11
CA ASN A 208 22.54 -5.22 -4.66
C ASN A 208 22.54 -5.49 -3.14
N GLY A 209 21.40 -5.28 -2.46
CA GLY A 209 21.27 -5.55 -1.03
C GLY A 209 21.92 -4.50 -0.13
N ASP A 210 21.97 -3.23 -0.57
CA ASP A 210 22.34 -2.12 0.30
C ASP A 210 21.34 -2.01 1.47
N ARG A 211 21.87 -2.04 2.69
CA ARG A 211 21.07 -1.99 3.92
C ARG A 211 20.42 -0.63 4.17
N ASN A 212 20.88 0.43 3.50
CA ASN A 212 20.39 1.79 3.66
C ASN A 212 19.49 2.24 2.50
N ALA A 213 19.10 1.33 1.62
CA ALA A 213 18.28 1.59 0.44
C ALA A 213 17.11 0.60 0.36
N PHE A 214 16.08 0.97 -0.39
CA PHE A 214 14.93 0.10 -0.64
C PHE A 214 15.24 -0.86 -1.79
N ASP A 215 15.02 -2.15 -1.57
CA ASP A 215 15.25 -3.19 -2.58
C ASP A 215 14.13 -3.17 -3.64
N VAL A 216 14.51 -2.90 -4.89
CA VAL A 216 13.54 -2.75 -5.99
C VAL A 216 12.79 -4.04 -6.29
N GLU A 217 13.43 -5.21 -6.09
CA GLU A 217 12.79 -6.50 -6.31
C GLU A 217 11.70 -6.76 -5.26
N THR A 218 11.96 -6.45 -3.99
CA THR A 218 11.01 -6.58 -2.89
C THR A 218 9.81 -5.68 -3.07
N VAL A 219 10.02 -4.39 -3.35
CA VAL A 219 8.92 -3.45 -3.61
C VAL A 219 8.20 -3.82 -4.92
N GLY A 220 8.93 -4.24 -5.96
CA GLY A 220 8.33 -4.67 -7.22
C GLY A 220 7.46 -5.91 -7.06
N LEU A 221 7.88 -6.87 -6.24
CA LEU A 221 7.13 -8.07 -5.90
C LEU A 221 5.83 -7.72 -5.15
N HIS A 222 5.90 -6.78 -4.20
CA HIS A 222 4.74 -6.23 -3.50
C HIS A 222 3.73 -5.57 -4.46
N GLU A 223 4.18 -4.59 -5.25
CA GLU A 223 3.28 -3.85 -6.15
C GLU A 223 2.69 -4.74 -7.25
N LEU A 224 3.41 -5.77 -7.69
CA LEU A 224 2.87 -6.79 -8.58
C LEU A 224 1.72 -7.58 -7.93
N GLY A 225 1.76 -7.84 -6.62
CA GLY A 225 0.66 -8.50 -5.91
C GLY A 225 -0.64 -7.69 -6.00
N HIS A 226 -0.57 -6.37 -5.82
CA HIS A 226 -1.70 -5.46 -6.05
C HIS A 226 -2.17 -5.43 -7.51
N VAL A 227 -1.23 -5.40 -8.47
CA VAL A 227 -1.55 -5.53 -9.90
C VAL A 227 -2.20 -6.88 -10.22
N LEU A 228 -1.97 -7.91 -9.42
CA LEU A 228 -2.67 -9.20 -9.52
C LEU A 228 -3.95 -9.25 -8.66
N GLY A 229 -4.30 -8.19 -7.94
CA GLY A 229 -5.57 -8.06 -7.23
C GLY A 229 -5.53 -8.40 -5.73
N LEU A 230 -4.35 -8.60 -5.15
CA LEU A 230 -4.17 -8.75 -3.71
C LEU A 230 -4.29 -7.41 -2.98
N ASP A 231 -4.76 -7.46 -1.73
CA ASP A 231 -4.71 -6.33 -0.79
C ASP A 231 -3.54 -6.50 0.19
N HIS A 232 -3.32 -5.55 1.09
CA HIS A 232 -2.30 -5.70 2.11
C HIS A 232 -2.54 -6.89 3.05
N SER A 233 -1.45 -7.54 3.45
CA SER A 233 -1.42 -8.55 4.51
C SER A 233 -1.06 -7.93 5.86
N ASN A 234 -1.65 -8.45 6.93
CA ASN A 234 -1.27 -8.14 8.31
C ASN A 234 -0.11 -9.02 8.82
N VAL A 235 0.37 -9.97 8.03
CA VAL A 235 1.53 -10.81 8.36
C VAL A 235 2.81 -10.06 8.01
N GLN A 236 3.60 -9.66 9.00
CA GLN A 236 4.78 -8.81 8.81
C GLN A 236 5.81 -9.39 7.82
N LEU A 237 5.98 -10.72 7.83
CA LEU A 237 6.90 -11.44 6.95
C LEU A 237 6.37 -11.61 5.51
N ALA A 238 5.09 -11.33 5.26
CA ALA A 238 4.52 -11.40 3.93
C ALA A 238 5.06 -10.27 3.06
N VAL A 239 5.25 -10.55 1.76
CA VAL A 239 5.65 -9.49 0.82
C VAL A 239 4.55 -8.43 0.75
N MET A 240 3.29 -8.84 0.86
CA MET A 240 2.13 -7.93 0.82
C MET A 240 1.89 -7.18 2.13
N HIS A 241 2.80 -7.27 3.12
CA HIS A 241 2.77 -6.34 4.24
C HIS A 241 3.10 -4.92 3.75
N ALA A 242 2.29 -3.94 4.15
CA ALA A 242 2.41 -2.57 3.65
C ALA A 242 3.77 -1.92 3.95
N ILE A 243 4.38 -2.24 5.09
CA ILE A 243 5.63 -1.63 5.55
C ILE A 243 6.82 -2.42 5.01
N ILE A 244 7.78 -1.68 4.45
CA ILE A 244 9.01 -2.21 3.86
C ILE A 244 10.17 -1.32 4.32
N ALA A 245 11.04 -1.84 5.18
CA ALA A 245 12.18 -1.10 5.70
C ALA A 245 13.36 -1.05 4.70
N PRO A 246 14.25 -0.05 4.77
CA PRO A 246 15.51 -0.07 4.04
C PRO A 246 16.31 -1.35 4.36
N GLY A 247 16.95 -1.92 3.36
CA GLY A 247 17.72 -3.17 3.48
C GLY A 247 16.88 -4.44 3.60
N GLU A 248 15.56 -4.33 3.72
CA GLU A 248 14.67 -5.48 3.78
C GLU A 248 14.56 -6.14 2.41
N ARG A 249 14.73 -7.47 2.40
CA ARG A 249 14.56 -8.29 1.21
C ARG A 249 13.55 -9.39 1.52
N LYS A 250 12.44 -9.43 0.77
CA LYS A 250 11.38 -10.42 0.95
C LYS A 250 11.22 -11.29 -0.29
N HIS A 251 10.70 -12.48 -0.05
CA HIS A 251 10.18 -13.39 -1.06
C HIS A 251 8.71 -13.66 -0.75
N LEU A 252 8.00 -14.32 -1.67
CA LEU A 252 6.63 -14.75 -1.42
C LEU A 252 6.52 -15.61 -0.13
N HIS A 253 5.76 -15.11 0.83
CA HIS A 253 5.42 -15.82 2.04
C HIS A 253 4.21 -16.75 1.79
N GLU A 254 3.98 -17.71 2.69
CA GLU A 254 2.86 -18.64 2.57
C GLU A 254 1.50 -17.92 2.53
N ASP A 255 1.37 -16.81 3.24
CA ASP A 255 0.16 -15.97 3.25
C ASP A 255 -0.11 -15.33 1.87
N ASP A 256 0.93 -14.84 1.20
CA ASP A 256 0.83 -14.29 -0.17
C ASP A 256 0.39 -15.37 -1.17
N ILE A 257 0.98 -16.56 -1.05
CA ILE A 257 0.67 -17.71 -1.89
C ILE A 257 -0.77 -18.18 -1.66
N LYS A 258 -1.20 -18.30 -0.40
CA LYS A 258 -2.59 -18.67 -0.06
C LYS A 258 -3.56 -17.62 -0.59
N GLY A 259 -3.25 -16.34 -0.44
CA GLY A 259 -4.05 -15.22 -0.95
C GLY A 259 -4.25 -15.29 -2.46
N ILE A 260 -3.17 -15.40 -3.23
CA ILE A 260 -3.25 -15.44 -4.70
C ILE A 260 -3.94 -16.70 -5.21
N LYS A 261 -3.67 -17.86 -4.59
CA LYS A 261 -4.34 -19.11 -4.95
C LYS A 261 -5.83 -19.05 -4.66
N ALA A 262 -6.24 -18.46 -3.54
CA ALA A 262 -7.64 -18.24 -3.22
C ALA A 262 -8.33 -17.31 -4.23
N LEU A 263 -7.72 -16.18 -4.58
CA LEU A 263 -8.28 -15.21 -5.52
C LEU A 263 -8.53 -15.81 -6.91
N TYR A 264 -7.56 -16.60 -7.39
CA TYR A 264 -7.57 -17.20 -8.72
C TYR A 264 -8.07 -18.64 -8.77
N ARG A 265 -8.48 -19.22 -7.63
CA ARG A 265 -8.95 -20.61 -7.48
C ARG A 265 -7.93 -21.62 -8.03
N LEU A 266 -6.68 -21.42 -7.66
CA LEU A 266 -5.57 -22.29 -8.01
C LEU A 266 -5.47 -23.46 -7.02
N LYS A 267 -4.97 -24.60 -7.49
CA LYS A 267 -4.66 -25.74 -6.63
C LYS A 267 -3.31 -25.54 -5.92
#